data_AF-A0A7W0LAR7-F1
#
_entry.id   AF-A0A7W0LAR7-F1
#
_cell.length_a   1.000
_cell.length_b   1.000
_cell.length_c   1.000
_cell.angle_alpha   90.00
_cell.angle_beta   90.00
_cell.angle_gamma   90.00
#
_symmetry.space_group_name_H-M   'P 1'
#
loop_
_entity.id
_entity.type
_entity.pdbx_description
1 polymer ?
#
loop_
_entity_poly.entity_id
_entity_poly.type
_entity_poly.pdbx_seq_one_letter_code
_entity_poly.pdbx_strand_id
1 'polypeptide(L)'
;MILRLYQGRYAVGSADELTALAIAIAGASISLFAVSALAPNRLVPLSVPFIGAVIAFVLMLGLRLALRRTHEGAVRPRLGEPTLIFGAGDAGNQLIRSMLQDAQSPFLPVGLLDDDPAKRHSRIYRVRMLGNRHAIGAAAARTGATTLVVAIPTADASLVRDVSALAGEAGLSVKVLPGIVDLLSPRIGIRDVRDIDLADVLGRHQIDTDLGAMADYLTNKRVLITGAGGSIGAELCRQVQLFGPAELILLDRDESALHAVQLSLYGRSEMGSGDVVLADIRDAEAVSRIFARKRPQVVFHAAALKHVNMLERFPEEAWKTNVLGTRNVLDAATAVEVECFINISTDKAANPANVLGRSKRVAERLTAQYARDNGGAFLSVRFGNVLGSRGSVLTTFAAQIARGGPVTVTDPGVTRFFMTIEEAVQLVIQGGALGQRGETLVLDMGEPILIADVARQLIAMSHRPVALVFTGLRPGEKLHEDLFDKTEHGSRPHHPLISHVRVPQLKDRYLEAEDWSALVGSSEINLPMANRTEAHSP
;
A
#
# COMPACT_ATOMS: atom_id res chain seq x y z
N MET A 1 45.58 -22.12 -10.53
CA MET A 1 45.11 -22.36 -9.13
C MET A 1 44.68 -21.08 -8.42
N ILE A 2 45.40 -19.96 -8.55
CA ILE A 2 45.14 -18.69 -7.83
C ILE A 2 43.76 -18.07 -8.17
N LEU A 3 43.36 -18.04 -9.44
CA LEU A 3 42.11 -17.40 -9.89
C LEU A 3 40.85 -18.28 -9.74
N ARG A 4 40.99 -19.55 -9.32
CA ARG A 4 39.87 -20.50 -9.09
C ARG A 4 38.81 -20.58 -10.23
N LEU A 5 39.22 -20.37 -11.48
CA LEU A 5 38.37 -20.35 -12.68
C LEU A 5 37.52 -21.62 -12.92
N TYR A 6 37.91 -22.75 -12.35
CA TYR A 6 37.23 -24.05 -12.53
C TYR A 6 36.62 -24.60 -11.22
N GLN A 7 36.55 -23.78 -10.17
CA GLN A 7 35.98 -24.16 -8.86
C GLN A 7 34.63 -23.47 -8.60
N GLY A 8 33.95 -23.00 -9.66
CA GLY A 8 32.61 -22.39 -9.54
C GLY A 8 32.58 -20.97 -8.93
N ARG A 9 33.73 -20.29 -8.84
CA ARG A 9 33.81 -18.92 -8.27
C ARG A 9 33.11 -17.87 -9.13
N TYR A 10 33.01 -18.10 -10.43
CA TYR A 10 32.38 -17.20 -11.38
C TYR A 10 31.27 -17.93 -12.14
N ALA A 11 30.18 -17.22 -12.46
CA ALA A 11 29.16 -17.76 -13.35
C ALA A 11 29.74 -17.90 -14.77
N VAL A 12 29.41 -19.01 -15.44
CA VAL A 12 29.93 -19.34 -16.78
C VAL A 12 29.56 -18.24 -17.79
N GLY A 13 30.57 -17.62 -18.40
CA GLY A 13 30.43 -16.54 -19.38
C GLY A 13 30.05 -15.18 -18.79
N SER A 14 30.25 -14.96 -17.48
CA SER A 14 30.10 -13.65 -16.84
C SER A 14 31.27 -12.70 -17.14
N ALA A 15 31.05 -11.39 -16.95
CA ALA A 15 32.10 -10.39 -17.13
C ALA A 15 33.32 -10.66 -16.22
N ASP A 16 33.07 -11.02 -14.95
CA ASP A 16 34.12 -11.33 -13.99
C ASP A 16 34.93 -12.57 -14.39
N GLU A 17 34.28 -13.58 -14.95
CA GLU A 17 34.95 -14.78 -15.47
C GLU A 17 35.84 -14.46 -16.67
N LEU A 18 35.37 -13.57 -17.55
CA LEU A 18 36.11 -13.12 -18.73
C LEU A 18 37.36 -12.34 -18.33
N THR A 19 37.25 -11.47 -17.33
CA THR A 19 38.40 -10.73 -16.79
C THR A 19 39.41 -11.69 -16.13
N ALA A 20 38.95 -12.66 -15.34
CA ALA A 20 39.82 -13.68 -14.75
C ALA A 20 40.51 -14.53 -15.83
N LEU A 21 39.80 -14.89 -16.89
CA LEU A 21 40.34 -15.64 -18.03
C LEU A 21 41.42 -14.85 -18.78
N ALA A 22 41.17 -13.56 -19.04
CA ALA A 22 42.12 -12.67 -19.68
C ALA A 22 43.43 -12.54 -18.86
N ILE A 23 43.31 -12.38 -17.53
CA ILE A 23 44.46 -12.30 -16.62
C ILE A 23 45.25 -13.62 -16.63
N ALA A 24 44.57 -14.77 -16.60
CA ALA A 24 45.23 -16.08 -16.62
C ALA A 24 46.01 -16.31 -17.91
N ILE A 25 45.42 -15.97 -19.06
CA ILE A 25 46.05 -16.11 -20.37
C ILE A 25 47.22 -15.12 -20.51
N ALA A 26 47.05 -13.87 -20.09
CA ALA A 26 48.13 -12.88 -20.09
C ALA A 26 49.31 -13.34 -19.22
N GLY A 27 49.05 -13.81 -17.99
CA GLY A 27 50.09 -14.30 -17.09
C GLY A 27 50.84 -15.53 -17.64
N ALA A 28 50.12 -16.50 -18.23
CA ALA A 28 50.73 -17.66 -18.86
C ALA A 28 51.61 -17.26 -20.08
N SER A 29 51.13 -16.29 -20.87
CA SER A 29 51.82 -15.83 -22.07
C SER A 29 53.08 -15.02 -21.74
N ILE A 30 53.00 -14.14 -20.73
CA ILE A 30 54.17 -13.39 -20.22
C ILE A 30 55.21 -14.35 -19.64
N SER A 31 54.78 -15.35 -18.86
CA SER A 31 55.68 -16.34 -18.28
C SER A 31 56.38 -17.16 -19.36
N LEU A 32 55.63 -17.64 -20.36
CA LEU A 32 56.18 -18.40 -21.48
C LEU A 32 57.12 -17.55 -22.34
N PHE A 33 56.79 -16.28 -22.57
CA PHE A 33 57.66 -15.32 -23.25
C PHE A 33 58.97 -15.12 -22.49
N ALA A 34 58.91 -14.86 -21.18
CA ALA A 34 60.09 -14.66 -20.33
C ALA A 34 61.01 -15.90 -20.33
N VAL A 35 60.44 -17.10 -20.15
CA VAL A 35 61.22 -18.36 -20.20
C VAL A 35 61.86 -18.54 -21.58
N SER A 36 61.12 -18.29 -22.66
CA SER A 36 61.63 -18.47 -24.02
C SER A 36 62.68 -17.42 -24.42
N ALA A 37 62.61 -16.22 -23.85
CA ALA A 37 63.57 -15.13 -24.08
C ALA A 37 64.87 -15.31 -23.28
N LEU A 38 64.79 -15.87 -22.07
CA LEU A 38 65.93 -16.07 -21.17
C LEU A 38 66.63 -17.43 -21.36
N ALA A 39 65.99 -18.39 -22.04
CA ALA A 39 66.57 -19.71 -22.28
C ALA A 39 67.74 -19.64 -23.29
N PRO A 40 68.89 -20.31 -23.03
CA PRO A 40 70.06 -20.31 -23.93
C PRO A 40 69.76 -20.86 -25.33
N ASN A 41 68.91 -21.88 -25.39
CA ASN A 41 68.32 -22.39 -26.62
C ASN A 41 66.85 -22.00 -26.62
N ARG A 42 66.44 -21.15 -27.58
CA ARG A 42 65.05 -20.71 -27.71
C ARG A 42 64.15 -21.93 -27.90
N LEU A 43 63.36 -22.25 -26.87
CA LEU A 43 62.44 -23.39 -26.89
C LEU A 43 61.32 -23.21 -27.92
N VAL A 44 60.84 -21.97 -28.09
CA VAL A 44 59.83 -21.57 -29.08
C VAL A 44 60.12 -20.16 -29.62
N PRO A 45 59.69 -19.82 -30.85
CA PRO A 45 59.76 -18.46 -31.36
C PRO A 45 59.01 -17.46 -30.47
N LEU A 46 59.55 -16.24 -30.31
CA LEU A 46 58.98 -15.20 -29.44
C LEU A 46 57.58 -14.72 -29.86
N SER A 47 57.16 -15.01 -31.09
CA SER A 47 55.80 -14.74 -31.58
C SER A 47 54.77 -15.74 -31.07
N VAL A 48 55.17 -16.97 -30.71
CA VAL A 48 54.27 -18.07 -30.31
C VAL A 48 53.50 -17.75 -29.02
N PRO A 49 54.11 -17.22 -27.94
CA PRO A 49 53.36 -16.86 -26.73
C PRO A 49 52.27 -15.84 -27.00
N PHE A 50 52.55 -14.83 -27.84
CA PHE A 50 51.59 -13.77 -28.15
C PHE A 50 50.46 -14.27 -29.06
N ILE A 51 50.79 -14.92 -30.18
CA ILE A 51 49.79 -15.46 -31.11
C ILE A 51 48.95 -16.54 -30.42
N GLY A 52 49.60 -17.41 -29.65
CA GLY A 52 48.93 -18.44 -28.85
C GLY A 52 47.98 -17.85 -27.82
N ALA A 53 48.33 -16.74 -27.15
CA ALA A 53 47.46 -16.03 -26.22
C ALA A 53 46.16 -15.57 -26.88
N VAL A 54 46.28 -14.92 -28.04
CA VAL A 54 45.14 -14.36 -28.78
C VAL A 54 44.22 -15.49 -29.25
N ILE A 55 44.78 -16.54 -29.85
CA ILE A 55 44.01 -17.70 -30.32
C ILE A 55 43.33 -18.40 -29.14
N ALA A 56 44.05 -18.64 -28.04
CA ALA A 56 43.49 -19.27 -26.85
C ALA A 56 42.35 -18.43 -26.25
N PHE A 57 42.51 -17.11 -26.17
CA PHE A 57 41.47 -16.22 -25.66
C PHE A 57 40.22 -16.27 -26.55
N VAL A 58 40.36 -16.16 -27.87
CA VAL A 58 39.23 -16.22 -28.81
C VAL A 58 38.51 -17.57 -28.74
N LEU A 59 39.25 -18.69 -28.71
CA LEU A 59 38.65 -20.03 -28.62
C LEU A 59 37.96 -20.26 -27.27
N MET A 60 38.59 -19.88 -26.16
CA MET A 60 38.01 -20.04 -24.83
C MET A 60 36.80 -19.11 -24.63
N LEU A 61 36.85 -17.88 -25.16
CA LEU A 61 35.71 -16.97 -25.20
C LEU A 61 34.56 -17.58 -26.02
N GLY A 62 34.84 -18.07 -27.22
CA GLY A 62 33.85 -18.72 -28.09
C GLY A 62 33.18 -19.91 -27.42
N LEU A 63 33.96 -20.80 -26.80
CA LEU A 63 33.45 -21.97 -26.09
C LEU A 63 32.61 -21.58 -24.87
N ARG A 64 33.05 -20.62 -24.05
CA ARG A 64 32.29 -20.16 -22.87
C ARG A 64 31.00 -19.46 -23.25
N LEU A 65 31.00 -18.67 -24.32
CA LEU A 65 29.77 -18.07 -24.87
C LEU A 65 28.83 -19.15 -25.44
N ALA A 66 29.36 -20.22 -26.03
CA ALA A 66 28.55 -21.36 -26.47
C ALA A 66 27.95 -22.14 -25.29
N LEU A 67 28.74 -22.45 -24.27
CA LEU A 67 28.29 -23.12 -23.03
C LEU A 67 27.28 -22.27 -22.26
N ARG A 68 27.48 -20.95 -22.20
CA ARG A 68 26.52 -20.00 -21.64
C ARG A 68 25.20 -20.05 -22.40
N ARG A 69 25.24 -20.06 -23.74
CA ARG A 69 24.02 -20.21 -24.57
C ARG A 69 23.31 -21.55 -24.37
N THR A 70 24.03 -22.64 -24.11
CA THR A 70 23.38 -23.94 -23.82
C THR A 70 22.80 -23.99 -22.42
N HIS A 71 23.47 -23.41 -21.42
CA HIS A 71 22.97 -23.33 -20.05
C HIS A 71 21.83 -22.31 -19.87
N GLU A 72 21.87 -21.16 -20.55
CA GLU A 72 20.78 -20.19 -20.59
C GLU A 72 19.64 -20.64 -21.53
N GLY A 73 19.86 -21.67 -22.36
CA GLY A 73 18.97 -22.07 -23.45
C GLY A 73 18.01 -23.21 -23.17
N ALA A 74 17.97 -23.79 -21.96
CA ALA A 74 17.36 -25.12 -21.76
C ALA A 74 16.33 -25.24 -20.63
N VAL A 75 15.71 -24.14 -20.22
CA VAL A 75 14.42 -24.23 -19.51
C VAL A 75 13.46 -23.32 -20.25
N ARG A 76 12.53 -23.92 -20.98
CA ARG A 76 11.25 -23.28 -21.29
C ARG A 76 10.23 -24.11 -20.53
N PRO A 77 9.37 -23.50 -19.69
CA PRO A 77 8.27 -24.25 -19.10
C PRO A 77 7.47 -24.90 -20.25
N ARG A 78 7.34 -26.23 -20.19
CA ARG A 78 6.53 -27.00 -21.16
C ARG A 78 5.04 -26.94 -20.86
N LEU A 79 4.70 -26.53 -19.63
CA LEU A 79 3.38 -26.52 -19.04
C LEU A 79 3.24 -25.15 -18.38
N GLY A 80 2.59 -24.21 -19.06
CA GLY A 80 2.37 -22.86 -18.57
C GLY A 80 1.35 -22.17 -19.47
N GLU A 81 0.54 -21.32 -18.87
CA GLU A 81 -0.52 -20.60 -19.56
C GLU A 81 0.09 -19.62 -20.59
N PRO A 82 -0.28 -19.69 -21.88
CA PRO A 82 0.18 -18.77 -22.91
C PRO A 82 -0.13 -17.31 -22.54
N THR A 83 0.93 -16.55 -22.25
CA THR A 83 0.85 -15.23 -21.63
C THR A 83 1.49 -14.16 -22.53
N LEU A 84 0.73 -13.13 -22.87
CA LEU A 84 1.24 -11.90 -23.48
C LEU A 84 1.77 -10.98 -22.38
N ILE A 85 2.83 -10.24 -22.66
CA ILE A 85 3.42 -9.28 -21.73
C ILE A 85 3.34 -7.88 -22.33
N PHE A 86 2.64 -6.99 -21.64
CA PHE A 86 2.55 -5.59 -21.99
C PHE A 86 3.57 -4.78 -21.18
N GLY A 87 4.58 -4.22 -21.84
CA GLY A 87 5.73 -3.54 -21.22
C GLY A 87 7.04 -4.29 -21.45
N ALA A 88 7.86 -3.75 -22.34
CA ALA A 88 9.19 -4.28 -22.68
C ALA A 88 10.33 -3.51 -21.98
N GLY A 89 10.04 -2.87 -20.83
CA GLY A 89 11.04 -2.25 -19.96
C GLY A 89 11.77 -3.26 -19.08
N ASP A 90 12.50 -2.76 -18.08
CA ASP A 90 13.30 -3.59 -17.16
C ASP A 90 12.45 -4.58 -16.35
N ALA A 91 11.27 -4.16 -15.90
CA ALA A 91 10.33 -5.03 -15.19
C ALA A 91 9.86 -6.21 -16.06
N GLY A 92 9.45 -5.94 -17.31
CA GLY A 92 9.09 -6.97 -18.28
C GLY A 92 10.26 -7.90 -18.62
N ASN A 93 11.48 -7.37 -18.73
CA ASN A 93 12.70 -8.18 -18.92
C ASN A 93 12.94 -9.16 -17.77
N GLN A 94 12.88 -8.67 -16.53
CA GLN A 94 13.07 -9.48 -15.33
C GLN A 94 11.97 -10.55 -15.20
N LEU A 95 10.73 -10.18 -15.48
CA LEU A 95 9.60 -11.10 -15.43
C LEU A 95 9.73 -12.22 -16.47
N ILE A 96 10.04 -11.90 -17.73
CA ILE A 96 10.29 -12.92 -18.77
C ILE A 96 11.41 -13.85 -18.36
N ARG A 97 12.50 -13.29 -17.82
CA ARG A 97 13.63 -14.08 -17.35
C ARG A 97 13.18 -15.05 -16.26
N SER A 98 12.41 -14.58 -15.28
CA SER A 98 11.87 -15.42 -14.20
C SER A 98 10.98 -16.52 -14.75
N MET A 99 10.02 -16.18 -15.65
CA MET A 99 9.11 -17.15 -16.28
C MET A 99 9.84 -18.25 -17.05
N LEU A 100 10.94 -17.92 -17.72
CA LEU A 100 11.71 -18.89 -18.51
C LEU A 100 12.68 -19.70 -17.64
N GLN A 101 13.22 -19.11 -16.57
CA GLN A 101 14.16 -19.81 -15.70
C GLN A 101 13.48 -20.80 -14.74
N ASP A 102 12.18 -20.62 -14.47
CA ASP A 102 11.40 -21.54 -13.63
C ASP A 102 10.68 -22.59 -14.49
N ALA A 103 11.06 -23.86 -14.35
CA ALA A 103 10.44 -24.98 -15.06
C ALA A 103 8.98 -25.22 -14.65
N GLN A 104 8.57 -24.75 -13.46
CA GLN A 104 7.22 -24.85 -12.90
C GLN A 104 6.45 -23.52 -13.03
N SER A 105 6.94 -22.58 -13.85
CA SER A 105 6.24 -21.31 -14.06
C SER A 105 4.81 -21.56 -14.56
N PRO A 106 3.78 -21.03 -13.88
CA PRO A 106 2.40 -21.09 -14.35
C PRO A 106 2.19 -20.30 -15.65
N PHE A 107 3.13 -19.41 -16.02
CA PHE A 107 3.04 -18.57 -17.21
C PHE A 107 4.11 -18.92 -18.25
N LEU A 108 3.70 -18.95 -19.52
CA LEU A 108 4.58 -19.11 -20.68
C LEU A 108 4.55 -17.84 -21.53
N PRO A 109 5.64 -17.04 -21.61
CA PRO A 109 5.63 -15.80 -22.38
C PRO A 109 5.62 -16.08 -23.89
N VAL A 110 4.53 -15.74 -24.58
CA VAL A 110 4.34 -15.99 -26.02
C VAL A 110 4.52 -14.75 -26.90
N GLY A 111 4.46 -13.55 -26.32
CA GLY A 111 4.60 -12.31 -27.06
C GLY A 111 4.76 -11.09 -26.17
N LEU A 112 5.36 -10.04 -26.74
CA LEU A 112 5.52 -8.74 -26.10
C LEU A 112 4.71 -7.68 -26.83
N LEU A 113 4.20 -6.72 -26.08
CA LEU A 113 3.49 -5.53 -26.57
C LEU A 113 4.04 -4.32 -25.81
N ASP A 114 4.27 -3.21 -26.50
CA ASP A 114 4.70 -1.94 -25.90
C ASP A 114 4.32 -0.81 -26.85
N ASP A 115 3.86 0.32 -26.31
CA ASP A 115 3.48 1.48 -27.14
C ASP A 115 4.68 2.30 -27.58
N ASP A 116 5.85 2.14 -26.93
CA ASP A 116 7.06 2.83 -27.30
C ASP A 116 7.52 2.41 -28.73
N PRO A 117 7.49 3.32 -29.71
CA PRO A 117 7.88 3.02 -31.08
C PRO A 117 9.34 2.57 -31.20
N ALA A 118 10.23 2.98 -30.28
CA ALA A 118 11.63 2.56 -30.27
C ALA A 118 11.78 1.05 -30.00
N LYS A 119 10.79 0.41 -29.37
CA LYS A 119 10.84 -1.00 -28.98
C LYS A 119 10.19 -1.97 -29.98
N ARG A 120 9.69 -1.48 -31.13
CA ARG A 120 8.95 -2.27 -32.14
C ARG A 120 9.68 -3.51 -32.67
N HIS A 121 11.00 -3.51 -32.66
CA HIS A 121 11.83 -4.65 -33.10
C HIS A 121 12.57 -5.34 -31.95
N SER A 122 12.22 -5.02 -30.70
CA SER A 122 12.83 -5.63 -29.53
C SER A 122 12.50 -7.12 -29.43
N ARG A 123 13.46 -7.87 -28.88
CA ARG A 123 13.31 -9.30 -28.62
C ARG A 123 13.97 -9.63 -27.30
N ILE A 124 13.18 -10.08 -26.34
CA ILE A 124 13.63 -10.39 -24.98
C ILE A 124 13.57 -11.90 -24.80
N TYR A 125 14.71 -12.55 -24.53
CA TYR A 125 14.79 -14.01 -24.36
C TYR A 125 14.01 -14.83 -25.42
N ARG A 126 14.13 -14.41 -26.69
CA ARG A 126 13.45 -14.97 -27.87
C ARG A 126 11.94 -14.70 -28.00
N VAL A 127 11.31 -14.06 -27.01
CA VAL A 127 9.94 -13.51 -27.08
C VAL A 127 9.96 -12.26 -27.96
N ARG A 128 9.12 -12.21 -28.98
CA ARG A 128 9.11 -11.14 -29.99
C ARG A 128 8.11 -10.06 -29.64
N MET A 129 8.44 -8.82 -29.99
CA MET A 129 7.47 -7.72 -30.06
C MET A 129 6.41 -8.02 -31.12
N LEU A 130 5.15 -7.94 -30.74
CA LEU A 130 3.99 -8.25 -31.58
C LEU A 130 3.21 -6.99 -32.01
N GLY A 131 3.44 -5.85 -31.36
CA GLY A 131 2.79 -4.58 -31.67
C GLY A 131 2.63 -3.68 -30.44
N ASN A 132 1.72 -2.72 -30.55
CA ASN A 132 1.29 -1.80 -29.49
C ASN A 132 -0.01 -2.30 -28.84
N ARG A 133 -0.65 -1.50 -27.96
CA ARG A 133 -1.91 -1.89 -27.30
C ARG A 133 -3.04 -2.28 -28.26
N HIS A 134 -3.13 -1.66 -29.44
CA HIS A 134 -4.16 -2.00 -30.43
C HIS A 134 -3.94 -3.36 -31.10
N ALA A 135 -2.76 -3.94 -30.97
CA ALA A 135 -2.44 -5.27 -31.48
C ALA A 135 -2.80 -6.41 -30.51
N ILE A 136 -3.35 -6.12 -29.31
CA ILE A 136 -3.66 -7.13 -28.28
C ILE A 136 -4.53 -8.27 -28.86
N GLY A 137 -5.65 -7.94 -29.51
CA GLY A 137 -6.56 -8.97 -30.07
C GLY A 137 -5.90 -9.80 -31.18
N ALA A 138 -5.19 -9.17 -32.12
CA ALA A 138 -4.47 -9.87 -33.19
C ALA A 138 -3.33 -10.73 -32.64
N ALA A 139 -2.63 -10.26 -31.61
CA ALA A 139 -1.57 -10.99 -30.93
C ALA A 139 -2.11 -12.22 -30.19
N ALA A 140 -3.25 -12.08 -29.49
CA ALA A 140 -3.93 -13.17 -28.81
C ALA A 140 -4.32 -14.28 -29.79
N ALA A 141 -5.01 -13.93 -30.88
CA ALA A 141 -5.43 -14.90 -31.90
C ALA A 141 -4.25 -15.62 -32.56
N ARG A 142 -3.13 -14.92 -32.82
CA ARG A 142 -1.94 -15.50 -33.45
C ARG A 142 -1.15 -16.43 -32.51
N THR A 143 -1.19 -16.17 -31.21
CA THR A 143 -0.34 -16.89 -30.23
C THR A 143 -1.11 -17.89 -29.37
N GLY A 144 -2.44 -17.85 -29.39
CA GLY A 144 -3.29 -18.65 -28.49
C GLY A 144 -3.18 -18.17 -27.04
N ALA A 145 -2.85 -16.90 -26.81
CA ALA A 145 -2.73 -16.35 -25.46
C ALA A 145 -4.09 -16.35 -24.75
N THR A 146 -4.08 -16.70 -23.47
CA THR A 146 -5.25 -16.64 -22.59
C THR A 146 -5.08 -15.64 -21.45
N THR A 147 -3.84 -15.22 -21.17
CA THR A 147 -3.51 -14.22 -20.16
C THR A 147 -2.68 -13.07 -20.75
N LEU A 148 -2.90 -11.85 -20.25
CA LEU A 148 -2.08 -10.66 -20.49
C LEU A 148 -1.55 -10.14 -19.16
N VAL A 149 -0.23 -10.01 -19.02
CA VAL A 149 0.42 -9.39 -17.85
C VAL A 149 0.88 -7.98 -18.21
N VAL A 150 0.39 -6.97 -17.47
CA VAL A 150 0.89 -5.59 -17.53
C VAL A 150 2.15 -5.50 -16.66
N ALA A 151 3.31 -5.49 -17.31
CA ALA A 151 4.64 -5.44 -16.69
C ALA A 151 5.23 -4.02 -16.72
N ILE A 152 4.42 -3.04 -16.33
CA ILE A 152 4.80 -1.63 -16.21
C ILE A 152 4.37 -1.18 -14.79
N PRO A 153 5.21 -1.39 -13.77
CA PRO A 153 4.86 -1.07 -12.37
C PRO A 153 4.47 0.39 -12.12
N THR A 154 4.94 1.30 -12.97
CA THR A 154 4.67 2.74 -12.92
C THR A 154 3.60 3.17 -13.94
N ALA A 155 2.77 2.24 -14.41
CA ALA A 155 1.74 2.56 -15.40
C ALA A 155 0.68 3.48 -14.79
N ASP A 156 0.27 4.50 -15.54
CA ASP A 156 -0.89 5.29 -15.16
C ASP A 156 -2.18 4.44 -15.26
N ALA A 157 -3.15 4.77 -14.40
CA ALA A 157 -4.48 4.16 -14.36
C ALA A 157 -5.17 4.06 -15.73
N SER A 158 -5.02 5.10 -16.54
CA SER A 158 -5.60 5.18 -17.89
C SER A 158 -5.04 4.10 -18.80
N LEU A 159 -3.72 3.89 -18.76
CA LEU A 159 -3.05 2.84 -19.52
C LEU A 159 -3.55 1.46 -19.09
N VAL A 160 -3.60 1.22 -17.78
CA VAL A 160 -4.07 -0.06 -17.23
C VAL A 160 -5.53 -0.31 -17.63
N ARG A 161 -6.41 0.70 -17.57
CA ARG A 161 -7.81 0.61 -18.02
C ARG A 161 -7.92 0.30 -19.50
N ASP A 162 -7.24 1.06 -20.35
CA ASP A 162 -7.30 0.90 -21.81
C ASP A 162 -6.84 -0.51 -22.23
N VAL A 163 -5.70 -0.95 -21.68
CA VAL A 163 -5.14 -2.26 -21.96
C VAL A 163 -6.06 -3.36 -21.44
N SER A 164 -6.65 -3.19 -20.25
CA SER A 164 -7.58 -4.17 -19.68
C SER A 164 -8.87 -4.29 -20.49
N ALA A 165 -9.41 -3.18 -21.00
CA ALA A 165 -10.60 -3.19 -21.85
C ALA A 165 -10.33 -3.93 -23.17
N LEU A 166 -9.22 -3.60 -23.85
CA LEU A 166 -8.80 -4.27 -25.09
C LEU A 166 -8.50 -5.77 -24.90
N ALA A 167 -7.94 -6.12 -23.74
CA ALA A 167 -7.67 -7.51 -23.38
C ALA A 167 -8.97 -8.28 -23.08
N GLY A 168 -9.92 -7.64 -22.39
CA GLY A 168 -11.24 -8.21 -22.12
C GLY A 168 -12.04 -8.47 -23.39
N GLU A 169 -12.01 -7.55 -24.36
CA GLU A 169 -12.60 -7.76 -25.70
C GLU A 169 -11.99 -8.95 -26.44
N ALA A 170 -10.70 -9.23 -26.20
CA ALA A 170 -9.98 -10.37 -26.76
C ALA A 170 -10.14 -11.67 -25.95
N GLY A 171 -10.90 -11.66 -24.85
CA GLY A 171 -11.10 -12.83 -23.98
C GLY A 171 -9.89 -13.21 -23.12
N LEU A 172 -8.98 -12.27 -22.85
CA LEU A 172 -7.78 -12.50 -22.04
C LEU A 172 -8.05 -12.22 -20.55
N SER A 173 -7.50 -13.05 -19.67
CA SER A 173 -7.36 -12.73 -18.25
C SER A 173 -6.25 -11.69 -18.05
N VAL A 174 -6.55 -10.58 -17.36
CA VAL A 174 -5.59 -9.49 -17.15
C VAL A 174 -4.97 -9.61 -15.77
N LYS A 175 -3.64 -9.64 -15.74
CA LYS A 175 -2.82 -9.63 -14.54
C LYS A 175 -1.87 -8.44 -14.56
N VAL A 176 -1.42 -8.01 -13.40
CA VAL A 176 -0.52 -6.88 -13.25
C VAL A 176 0.68 -7.26 -12.41
N LEU A 177 1.81 -6.62 -12.70
CA LEU A 177 2.95 -6.61 -11.81
C LEU A 177 2.85 -5.37 -10.90
N PRO A 178 2.77 -5.53 -9.57
CA PRO A 178 2.59 -4.42 -8.65
C PRO A 178 3.86 -3.54 -8.57
N GLY A 179 3.75 -2.42 -7.86
CA GLY A 179 4.85 -1.50 -7.62
C GLY A 179 6.03 -2.17 -6.90
N ILE A 180 7.23 -1.62 -7.03
CA ILE A 180 8.46 -2.19 -6.42
C ILE A 180 8.35 -2.33 -4.89
N VAL A 181 7.58 -1.45 -4.23
CA VAL A 181 7.36 -1.45 -2.76
C VAL A 181 6.48 -2.62 -2.31
N ASP A 182 5.56 -3.07 -3.16
CA ASP A 182 4.71 -4.23 -2.88
C ASP A 182 5.48 -5.55 -3.01
N LEU A 183 6.71 -5.52 -3.53
CA LEU A 183 7.54 -6.70 -3.71
C LEU A 183 8.29 -7.03 -2.41
N LEU A 184 8.04 -8.22 -1.87
CA LEU A 184 8.78 -8.77 -0.72
C LEU A 184 10.27 -9.01 -1.02
N SER A 185 10.71 -8.83 -2.26
CA SER A 185 12.08 -9.05 -2.69
C SER A 185 12.50 -8.05 -3.76
N PRO A 186 13.75 -7.58 -3.77
CA PRO A 186 14.27 -6.63 -4.77
C PRO A 186 14.43 -7.25 -6.17
N ARG A 187 13.96 -8.48 -6.39
CA ARG A 187 13.95 -9.16 -7.69
C ARG A 187 12.52 -9.51 -8.04
N ILE A 188 12.07 -9.01 -9.18
CA ILE A 188 10.75 -9.34 -9.73
C ILE A 188 10.71 -10.82 -10.08
N GLY A 189 9.75 -11.53 -9.48
CA GLY A 189 9.49 -12.94 -9.69
C GLY A 189 8.08 -13.22 -10.19
N ILE A 190 7.85 -14.47 -10.58
CA ILE A 190 6.53 -14.92 -11.05
C ILE A 190 5.45 -14.82 -9.96
N ARG A 191 5.84 -14.96 -8.68
CA ARG A 191 4.93 -14.90 -7.53
C ARG A 191 4.34 -13.52 -7.29
N ASP A 192 4.93 -12.49 -7.88
CA ASP A 192 4.50 -11.10 -7.73
C ASP A 192 3.38 -10.76 -8.72
N VAL A 193 3.14 -11.60 -9.73
CA VAL A 193 2.06 -11.41 -10.69
C VAL A 193 0.72 -11.71 -10.02
N ARG A 194 -0.15 -10.71 -9.93
CA ARG A 194 -1.49 -10.83 -9.34
C ARG A 194 -2.59 -10.42 -10.32
N ASP A 195 -3.82 -10.80 -10.00
CA ASP A 195 -4.98 -10.29 -10.73
C ASP A 195 -5.09 -8.78 -10.56
N ILE A 196 -5.63 -8.12 -11.58
CA ILE A 196 -5.90 -6.69 -11.53
C ILE A 196 -6.92 -6.38 -10.44
N ASP A 197 -6.59 -5.44 -9.57
CA ASP A 197 -7.50 -4.98 -8.53
C ASP A 197 -8.14 -3.64 -8.91
N LEU A 198 -9.05 -3.16 -8.06
CA LEU A 198 -9.70 -1.89 -8.31
C LEU A 198 -8.75 -0.70 -8.12
N ALA A 199 -7.75 -0.81 -7.25
CA ALA A 199 -6.80 0.28 -6.99
C ALA A 199 -5.95 0.57 -8.24
N ASP A 200 -5.50 -0.48 -8.94
CA ASP A 200 -4.76 -0.38 -10.21
C ASP A 200 -5.59 0.37 -11.27
N VAL A 201 -6.87 0.05 -11.33
CA VAL A 201 -7.80 0.64 -12.29
C VAL A 201 -8.13 2.09 -11.94
N LEU A 202 -8.24 2.40 -10.65
CA LEU A 202 -8.50 3.75 -10.17
C LEU A 202 -7.25 4.64 -10.15
N GLY A 203 -6.06 4.08 -10.39
CA GLY A 203 -4.82 4.84 -10.43
C GLY A 203 -4.25 5.14 -9.07
N ARG A 204 -4.58 4.31 -8.08
CA ARG A 204 -4.10 4.46 -6.72
C ARG A 204 -3.07 3.38 -6.46
N HIS A 205 -1.83 3.73 -6.78
CA HIS A 205 -0.66 2.95 -6.38
C HIS A 205 -0.09 3.53 -5.10
N GLN A 206 0.46 2.66 -4.24
CA GLN A 206 1.19 3.11 -3.06
C GLN A 206 2.36 3.99 -3.49
N ILE A 207 2.49 5.16 -2.86
CA ILE A 207 3.62 6.05 -3.10
C ILE A 207 4.80 5.55 -2.27
N ASP A 208 5.97 5.46 -2.90
CA ASP A 208 7.22 5.07 -2.26
C ASP A 208 7.54 6.03 -1.11
N THR A 209 7.54 5.51 0.12
CA THR A 209 7.82 6.29 1.32
C THR A 209 8.83 5.57 2.20
N ASP A 210 9.85 6.30 2.68
CA ASP A 210 10.90 5.78 3.56
C ASP A 210 10.36 5.58 4.98
N LEU A 211 9.63 4.49 5.16
CA LEU A 211 9.03 4.08 6.44
C LEU A 211 10.09 3.80 7.51
N GLY A 212 11.29 3.34 7.11
CA GLY A 212 12.36 2.96 8.03
C GLY A 212 12.93 4.16 8.78
N ALA A 213 13.07 5.31 8.12
CA ALA A 213 13.60 6.52 8.74
C ALA A 213 12.62 7.22 9.70
N MET A 214 11.32 6.89 9.64
CA MET A 214 10.26 7.68 10.30
C MET A 214 9.49 6.91 11.40
N ALA A 215 9.81 5.63 11.64
CA ALA A 215 9.07 4.78 12.58
C ALA A 215 9.84 4.45 13.87
N ASP A 216 10.93 5.15 14.18
CA ASP A 216 11.74 4.95 15.40
C ASP A 216 10.92 5.04 16.69
N TYR A 217 9.86 5.86 16.69
CA TYR A 217 8.94 6.00 17.82
C TYR A 217 8.06 4.77 18.07
N LEU A 218 8.12 3.73 17.24
CA LEU A 218 7.41 2.45 17.42
C LEU A 218 8.34 1.33 17.91
N THR A 219 9.62 1.40 17.56
CA THR A 219 10.59 0.34 17.87
C THR A 219 10.79 0.19 19.38
N ASN A 220 10.65 -1.03 19.90
CA ASN A 220 10.79 -1.33 21.32
C ASN A 220 9.85 -0.50 22.24
N LYS A 221 8.71 -0.05 21.70
CA LYS A 221 7.65 0.65 22.46
C LYS A 221 6.46 -0.26 22.71
N ARG A 222 5.70 0.03 23.76
CA ARG A 222 4.36 -0.56 23.98
C ARG A 222 3.34 0.24 23.19
N VAL A 223 2.76 -0.35 22.16
CA VAL A 223 1.83 0.31 21.23
C VAL A 223 0.42 -0.25 21.44
N LEU A 224 -0.56 0.61 21.69
CA LEU A 224 -1.96 0.23 21.82
C LEU A 224 -2.77 0.73 20.63
N ILE A 225 -3.55 -0.16 20.03
CA ILE A 225 -4.44 0.16 18.91
C ILE A 225 -5.88 -0.11 19.35
N THR A 226 -6.70 0.93 19.48
CA THR A 226 -8.15 0.75 19.71
C THR A 226 -8.87 0.55 18.37
N GLY A 227 -9.92 -0.27 18.34
CA GLY A 227 -10.60 -0.60 17.09
C GLY A 227 -9.74 -1.53 16.23
N ALA A 228 -8.91 -2.35 16.88
CA ALA A 228 -7.92 -3.22 16.24
C ALA A 228 -8.56 -4.23 15.27
N GLY A 229 -9.81 -4.63 15.49
CA GLY A 229 -10.57 -5.51 14.59
C GLY A 229 -11.17 -4.79 13.37
N GLY A 230 -11.18 -3.46 13.36
CA GLY A 230 -11.63 -2.65 12.22
C GLY A 230 -10.66 -2.70 11.03
N SER A 231 -11.09 -2.22 9.85
CA SER A 231 -10.22 -2.23 8.65
C SER A 231 -8.89 -1.50 8.89
N ILE A 232 -8.95 -0.23 9.34
CA ILE A 232 -7.74 0.58 9.59
C ILE A 232 -6.94 0.03 10.77
N GLY A 233 -7.62 -0.35 11.86
CA GLY A 233 -6.96 -0.90 13.05
C GLY A 233 -6.22 -2.20 12.75
N ALA A 234 -6.81 -3.10 11.96
CA ALA A 234 -6.17 -4.36 11.58
C ALA A 234 -4.91 -4.13 10.74
N GLU A 235 -4.97 -3.18 9.80
CA GLU A 235 -3.83 -2.85 8.97
C GLU A 235 -2.72 -2.11 9.75
N LEU A 236 -3.10 -1.21 10.68
CA LEU A 236 -2.17 -0.66 11.66
C LEU A 236 -1.48 -1.77 12.45
N CYS A 237 -2.20 -2.78 12.93
CA CYS A 237 -1.59 -3.89 13.65
C CYS A 237 -0.54 -4.62 12.79
N ARG A 238 -0.84 -4.89 11.51
CA ARG A 238 0.10 -5.56 10.60
C ARG A 238 1.36 -4.75 10.37
N GLN A 239 1.22 -3.46 10.06
CA GLN A 239 2.37 -2.62 9.75
C GLN A 239 3.19 -2.30 11.00
N VAL A 240 2.54 -1.99 12.13
CA VAL A 240 3.24 -1.72 13.39
C VAL A 240 4.06 -2.93 13.84
N GLN A 241 3.56 -4.16 13.67
CA GLN A 241 4.29 -5.38 14.00
C GLN A 241 5.66 -5.48 13.29
N LEU A 242 5.77 -4.97 12.05
CA LEU A 242 7.00 -5.02 11.26
C LEU A 242 8.12 -4.14 11.82
N PHE A 243 7.78 -3.12 12.62
CA PHE A 243 8.74 -2.22 13.25
C PHE A 243 9.28 -2.73 14.60
N GLY A 244 8.91 -3.94 15.01
CA GLY A 244 9.42 -4.55 16.25
C GLY A 244 9.08 -3.79 17.53
N PRO A 245 7.79 -3.52 17.82
CA PRO A 245 7.38 -2.98 19.11
C PRO A 245 7.72 -3.94 20.25
N ALA A 246 7.90 -3.42 21.47
CA ALA A 246 8.10 -4.25 22.66
C ALA A 246 6.83 -5.03 23.03
N GLU A 247 5.66 -4.42 22.78
CA GLU A 247 4.35 -5.02 22.97
C GLU A 247 3.36 -4.36 22.01
N LEU A 248 2.55 -5.15 21.31
CA LEU A 248 1.46 -4.66 20.47
C LEU A 248 0.13 -5.05 21.12
N ILE A 249 -0.63 -4.07 21.60
CA ILE A 249 -1.88 -4.27 22.34
C ILE A 249 -3.07 -3.99 21.42
N LEU A 250 -3.85 -5.02 21.12
CA LEU A 250 -5.00 -4.97 20.24
C LEU A 250 -6.28 -4.83 21.08
N LEU A 251 -6.89 -3.65 21.09
CA LEU A 251 -8.12 -3.39 21.83
C LEU A 251 -9.30 -3.27 20.88
N ASP A 252 -10.31 -4.13 21.04
CA ASP A 252 -11.59 -4.01 20.33
C ASP A 252 -12.72 -4.61 21.18
N ARG A 253 -13.97 -4.26 20.88
CA ARG A 253 -15.16 -4.89 21.46
C ARG A 253 -15.67 -6.07 20.62
N ASP A 254 -15.29 -6.11 19.34
CA ASP A 254 -15.68 -7.17 18.42
C ASP A 254 -14.71 -8.35 18.55
N GLU A 255 -15.12 -9.34 19.34
CA GLU A 255 -14.37 -10.58 19.61
C GLU A 255 -13.94 -11.29 18.31
N SER A 256 -14.87 -11.44 17.36
CA SER A 256 -14.63 -12.18 16.12
C SER A 256 -13.62 -11.46 15.22
N ALA A 257 -13.76 -10.14 15.12
CA ALA A 257 -12.83 -9.31 14.36
C ALA A 257 -11.42 -9.33 14.99
N LEU A 258 -11.34 -9.26 16.32
CA LEU A 258 -10.09 -9.26 17.05
C LEU A 258 -9.35 -10.60 16.90
N HIS A 259 -10.06 -11.71 17.01
CA HIS A 259 -9.52 -13.05 16.74
C HIS A 259 -9.00 -13.19 15.29
N ALA A 260 -9.75 -12.67 14.30
CA ALA A 260 -9.31 -12.69 12.91
C ALA A 260 -7.99 -11.92 12.68
N VAL A 261 -7.82 -10.78 13.37
CA VAL A 261 -6.56 -10.01 13.29
C VAL A 261 -5.42 -10.78 13.93
N GLN A 262 -5.62 -11.36 15.12
CA GLN A 262 -4.62 -12.18 15.80
C GLN A 262 -4.12 -13.33 14.91
N LEU A 263 -5.04 -14.07 14.28
CA LEU A 263 -4.71 -15.14 13.34
C LEU A 263 -3.89 -14.61 12.16
N SER A 264 -4.23 -13.43 11.64
CA SER A 264 -3.51 -12.84 10.50
C SER A 264 -2.07 -12.40 10.85
N LEU A 265 -1.80 -12.05 12.11
CA LEU A 265 -0.47 -11.62 12.56
C LEU A 265 0.45 -12.80 12.89
N TYR A 266 -0.07 -13.79 13.60
CA TYR A 266 0.77 -14.85 14.19
C TYR A 266 0.62 -16.21 13.51
N GLY A 267 -0.38 -16.39 12.63
CA GLY A 267 -0.67 -17.67 11.96
C GLY A 267 -1.20 -18.76 12.90
N ARG A 268 -1.44 -18.44 14.19
CA ARG A 268 -1.94 -19.34 15.22
C ARG A 268 -2.79 -18.59 16.24
N SER A 269 -3.80 -19.25 16.80
CA SER A 269 -4.62 -18.70 17.88
C SER A 269 -3.93 -18.92 19.23
N GLU A 270 -2.95 -18.08 19.56
CA GLU A 270 -2.42 -18.04 20.92
C GLU A 270 -3.35 -17.21 21.82
N MET A 271 -4.49 -17.80 22.20
CA MET A 271 -5.50 -17.17 23.08
C MET A 271 -4.98 -16.79 24.48
N GLY A 272 -3.72 -17.08 24.79
CA GLY A 272 -3.04 -16.72 26.05
C GLY A 272 -2.09 -15.53 25.95
N SER A 273 -1.87 -14.93 24.76
CA SER A 273 -1.03 -13.72 24.69
C SER A 273 -1.81 -12.56 25.32
N GLY A 274 -1.19 -11.86 26.27
CA GLY A 274 -1.82 -10.72 26.97
C GLY A 274 -2.11 -9.52 26.06
N ASP A 275 -1.76 -9.63 24.78
CA ASP A 275 -1.77 -8.60 23.75
C ASP A 275 -3.19 -8.32 23.23
N VAL A 276 -4.09 -9.29 23.35
CA VAL A 276 -5.49 -9.17 22.92
C VAL A 276 -6.36 -8.68 24.08
N VAL A 277 -7.03 -7.54 23.90
CA VAL A 277 -7.85 -6.90 24.92
C VAL A 277 -9.27 -6.70 24.41
N LEU A 278 -10.19 -7.55 24.89
CA LEU A 278 -11.62 -7.42 24.61
C LEU A 278 -12.24 -6.39 25.56
N ALA A 279 -12.54 -5.19 25.05
CA ALA A 279 -13.14 -4.10 25.84
C ALA A 279 -13.85 -3.08 24.95
N ASP A 280 -14.91 -2.44 25.47
CA ASP A 280 -15.54 -1.29 24.83
C ASP A 280 -14.94 0.02 25.37
N ILE A 281 -14.53 0.92 24.48
CA ILE A 281 -13.99 2.24 24.85
C ILE A 281 -15.01 3.13 25.58
N ARG A 282 -16.30 2.76 25.54
CA ARG A 282 -17.37 3.42 26.30
C ARG A 282 -17.27 3.16 27.81
N ASP A 283 -16.62 2.09 28.24
CA ASP A 283 -16.40 1.77 29.65
C ASP A 283 -15.13 2.47 30.15
N ALA A 284 -15.30 3.67 30.73
CA ALA A 284 -14.20 4.50 31.20
C ALA A 284 -13.34 3.82 32.28
N GLU A 285 -13.94 3.02 33.16
CA GLU A 285 -13.20 2.33 34.21
C GLU A 285 -12.37 1.18 33.64
N ALA A 286 -12.94 0.40 32.72
CA ALA A 286 -12.21 -0.68 32.05
C ALA A 286 -11.02 -0.13 31.25
N VAL A 287 -11.24 0.93 30.46
CA VAL A 287 -10.17 1.60 29.71
C VAL A 287 -9.09 2.11 30.66
N SER A 288 -9.46 2.77 31.76
CA SER A 288 -8.49 3.26 32.76
C SER A 288 -7.67 2.12 33.38
N ARG A 289 -8.31 1.00 33.74
CA ARG A 289 -7.60 -0.19 34.27
C ARG A 289 -6.65 -0.80 33.24
N ILE A 290 -7.05 -0.88 31.97
CA ILE A 290 -6.23 -1.40 30.88
C ILE A 290 -4.98 -0.53 30.71
N PHE A 291 -5.14 0.80 30.62
CA PHE A 291 -4.04 1.73 30.47
C PHE A 291 -3.10 1.69 31.68
N ALA A 292 -3.63 1.66 32.90
CA ALA A 292 -2.81 1.54 34.11
C ALA A 292 -1.97 0.25 34.14
N ARG A 293 -2.53 -0.87 33.69
CA ARG A 293 -1.85 -2.16 33.64
C ARG A 293 -0.83 -2.26 32.51
N LYS A 294 -1.19 -1.78 31.31
CA LYS A 294 -0.38 -1.94 30.08
C LYS A 294 0.63 -0.82 29.86
N ARG A 295 0.36 0.37 30.39
CA ARG A 295 1.17 1.59 30.25
C ARG A 295 1.68 1.81 28.82
N PRO A 296 0.80 1.89 27.81
CA PRO A 296 1.21 2.13 26.44
C PRO A 296 1.98 3.45 26.32
N GLN A 297 2.92 3.50 25.39
CA GLN A 297 3.72 4.69 25.06
C GLN A 297 3.22 5.36 23.79
N VAL A 298 2.66 4.56 22.88
CA VAL A 298 2.04 5.03 21.64
C VAL A 298 0.62 4.49 21.57
N VAL A 299 -0.33 5.33 21.19
CA VAL A 299 -1.73 4.95 21.01
C VAL A 299 -2.22 5.36 19.63
N PHE A 300 -2.69 4.39 18.84
CA PHE A 300 -3.48 4.66 17.64
C PHE A 300 -4.96 4.46 17.95
N HIS A 301 -5.73 5.53 17.92
CA HIS A 301 -7.16 5.51 18.19
C HIS A 301 -7.98 5.39 16.89
N ALA A 302 -8.27 4.15 16.48
CA ALA A 302 -9.07 3.83 15.29
C ALA A 302 -10.51 3.36 15.58
N ALA A 303 -10.92 3.29 16.86
CA ALA A 303 -12.27 2.88 17.25
C ALA A 303 -13.29 3.99 17.00
N ALA A 304 -14.23 3.77 16.07
CA ALA A 304 -15.32 4.70 15.77
C ALA A 304 -16.49 4.00 15.06
N LEU A 305 -17.68 4.60 15.13
CA LEU A 305 -18.77 4.32 14.20
C LEU A 305 -18.64 5.23 12.98
N LYS A 306 -18.81 4.67 11.77
CA LYS A 306 -18.53 5.38 10.51
C LYS A 306 -19.67 5.45 9.49
N HIS A 307 -20.81 4.81 9.74
CA HIS A 307 -21.89 4.75 8.75
C HIS A 307 -22.82 5.96 8.88
N VAL A 308 -22.67 6.94 7.98
CA VAL A 308 -23.44 8.20 7.98
C VAL A 308 -24.94 7.95 8.18
N ASN A 309 -25.58 7.15 7.32
CA ASN A 309 -27.02 6.90 7.40
C ASN A 309 -27.48 6.28 8.73
N MET A 310 -26.63 5.45 9.35
CA MET A 310 -26.94 4.85 10.64
C MET A 310 -26.83 5.89 11.75
N LEU A 311 -25.80 6.75 11.70
CA LEU A 311 -25.59 7.78 12.70
C LEU A 311 -26.58 8.94 12.59
N GLU A 312 -27.10 9.23 11.40
CA GLU A 312 -28.24 10.15 11.26
C GLU A 312 -29.51 9.63 11.96
N ARG A 313 -29.73 8.30 11.94
CA ARG A 313 -30.87 7.66 12.63
C ARG A 313 -30.63 7.48 14.13
N PHE A 314 -29.38 7.25 14.51
CA PHE A 314 -28.98 6.94 15.88
C PHE A 314 -27.85 7.90 16.34
N PRO A 315 -28.12 9.21 16.44
CA PRO A 315 -27.09 10.21 16.71
C PRO A 315 -26.47 10.09 18.10
N GLU A 316 -27.20 9.56 19.08
CA GLU A 316 -26.66 9.26 20.41
C GLU A 316 -25.52 8.24 20.36
N GLU A 317 -25.60 7.26 19.45
CA GLU A 317 -24.55 6.24 19.32
C GLU A 317 -23.25 6.84 18.75
N ALA A 318 -23.36 7.87 17.91
CA ALA A 318 -22.21 8.64 17.46
C ALA A 318 -21.54 9.37 18.63
N TRP A 319 -22.33 9.99 19.53
CA TRP A 319 -21.78 10.64 20.72
C TRP A 319 -21.12 9.64 21.66
N LYS A 320 -21.82 8.56 22.05
CA LYS A 320 -21.29 7.54 22.98
C LYS A 320 -19.95 6.95 22.50
N THR A 321 -19.84 6.59 21.21
CA THR A 321 -18.58 6.01 20.70
C THR A 321 -17.56 7.05 20.28
N ASN A 322 -17.92 7.98 19.38
CA ASN A 322 -16.95 8.83 18.70
C ASN A 322 -16.56 10.06 19.53
N VAL A 323 -17.36 10.44 20.54
CA VAL A 323 -17.07 11.59 21.41
C VAL A 323 -16.68 11.11 22.80
N LEU A 324 -17.60 10.47 23.53
CA LEU A 324 -17.36 9.99 24.88
C LEU A 324 -16.30 8.89 24.91
N GLY A 325 -16.38 7.91 24.00
CA GLY A 325 -15.36 6.87 23.86
C GLY A 325 -13.96 7.44 23.57
N THR A 326 -13.84 8.38 22.64
CA THR A 326 -12.56 9.07 22.38
C THR A 326 -12.04 9.80 23.62
N ARG A 327 -12.92 10.50 24.34
CA ARG A 327 -12.55 11.16 25.59
C ARG A 327 -12.04 10.17 26.64
N ASN A 328 -12.71 9.04 26.86
CA ASN A 328 -12.28 8.03 27.82
C ASN A 328 -10.86 7.52 27.53
N VAL A 329 -10.54 7.31 26.25
CA VAL A 329 -9.20 6.90 25.83
C VAL A 329 -8.18 8.02 26.03
N LEU A 330 -8.53 9.28 25.74
CA LEU A 330 -7.67 10.45 25.99
C LEU A 330 -7.38 10.66 27.49
N ASP A 331 -8.40 10.53 28.35
CA ASP A 331 -8.28 10.59 29.81
C ASP A 331 -7.32 9.51 30.32
N ALA A 332 -7.49 8.27 29.85
CA ALA A 332 -6.63 7.15 30.23
C ALA A 332 -5.20 7.27 29.68
N ALA A 333 -5.03 7.77 28.45
CA ALA A 333 -3.72 8.03 27.84
C ALA A 333 -2.95 9.12 28.60
N THR A 334 -3.65 10.17 29.02
CA THR A 334 -3.10 11.25 29.84
C THR A 334 -2.65 10.74 31.19
N ALA A 335 -3.47 9.93 31.87
CA ALA A 335 -3.17 9.40 33.20
C ALA A 335 -1.91 8.52 33.27
N VAL A 336 -1.46 7.96 32.15
CA VAL A 336 -0.24 7.14 32.07
C VAL A 336 0.90 7.79 31.27
N GLU A 337 0.74 9.08 30.93
CA GLU A 337 1.73 9.90 30.23
C GLU A 337 2.17 9.31 28.87
N VAL A 338 1.19 8.95 28.03
CA VAL A 338 1.44 8.50 26.64
C VAL A 338 2.31 9.51 25.88
N GLU A 339 3.35 9.01 25.22
CA GLU A 339 4.32 9.82 24.46
C GLU A 339 3.71 10.32 23.14
N CYS A 340 2.95 9.46 22.46
CA CYS A 340 2.31 9.77 21.18
C CYS A 340 0.89 9.20 21.09
N PHE A 341 -0.09 10.05 20.80
CA PHE A 341 -1.49 9.70 20.63
C PHE A 341 -1.99 10.18 19.26
N ILE A 342 -2.42 9.24 18.42
CA ILE A 342 -2.83 9.49 17.06
C ILE A 342 -4.31 9.12 16.91
N ASN A 343 -5.17 10.13 16.79
CA ASN A 343 -6.60 9.97 16.54
C ASN A 343 -6.87 9.83 15.03
N ILE A 344 -7.44 8.70 14.61
CA ILE A 344 -7.86 8.51 13.22
C ILE A 344 -9.15 9.28 12.97
N SER A 345 -9.12 10.20 12.01
CA SER A 345 -10.27 11.04 11.62
C SER A 345 -10.64 10.81 10.14
N THR A 346 -11.50 11.66 9.61
CA THR A 346 -12.10 11.53 8.26
C THR A 346 -12.26 12.90 7.62
N ASP A 347 -12.19 12.96 6.30
CA ASP A 347 -12.58 14.11 5.47
C ASP A 347 -13.91 14.76 5.90
N LYS A 348 -14.90 13.96 6.31
CA LYS A 348 -16.21 14.42 6.79
C LYS A 348 -16.15 15.33 8.02
N ALA A 349 -15.03 15.35 8.75
CA ALA A 349 -14.82 16.22 9.90
C ALA A 349 -14.41 17.65 9.53
N ALA A 350 -13.91 17.88 8.30
CA ALA A 350 -13.36 19.18 7.89
C ALA A 350 -14.46 20.27 7.87
N ASN A 351 -15.50 20.07 7.05
CA ASN A 351 -16.68 20.93 7.01
C ASN A 351 -17.95 20.08 7.26
N PRO A 352 -18.23 19.70 8.51
CA PRO A 352 -19.12 18.61 8.83
C PRO A 352 -20.60 18.94 8.60
N ALA A 353 -21.22 18.21 7.67
CA ALA A 353 -22.64 18.36 7.30
C ALA A 353 -23.55 17.26 7.88
N ASN A 354 -22.97 16.26 8.55
CA ASN A 354 -23.68 15.10 9.09
C ASN A 354 -23.17 14.75 10.50
N VAL A 355 -23.93 13.90 11.20
CA VAL A 355 -23.64 13.46 12.56
C VAL A 355 -22.26 12.83 12.70
N LEU A 356 -21.85 12.00 11.73
CA LEU A 356 -20.51 11.42 11.70
C LEU A 356 -19.44 12.51 11.69
N GLY A 357 -19.51 13.41 10.72
CA GLY A 357 -18.56 14.52 10.58
C GLY A 357 -18.49 15.37 11.84
N ARG A 358 -19.65 15.72 12.42
CA ARG A 358 -19.72 16.50 13.66
C ARG A 358 -19.05 15.77 14.83
N SER A 359 -19.34 14.49 14.99
CA SER A 359 -18.76 13.68 16.08
C SER A 359 -17.24 13.56 15.96
N LYS A 360 -16.71 13.36 14.75
CA LYS A 360 -15.26 13.28 14.50
C LYS A 360 -14.58 14.64 14.60
N ARG A 361 -15.24 15.73 14.19
CA ARG A 361 -14.74 17.08 14.42
C ARG A 361 -14.61 17.37 15.92
N VAL A 362 -15.59 17.00 16.73
CA VAL A 362 -15.49 17.10 18.19
C VAL A 362 -14.31 16.28 18.72
N ALA A 363 -14.11 15.04 18.26
CA ALA A 363 -12.98 14.21 18.64
C ALA A 363 -11.61 14.86 18.33
N GLU A 364 -11.47 15.53 17.18
CA GLU A 364 -10.25 16.28 16.84
C GLU A 364 -10.02 17.46 17.79
N ARG A 365 -11.07 18.22 18.09
CA ARG A 365 -11.00 19.37 19.00
C ARG A 365 -10.69 18.95 20.44
N LEU A 366 -11.20 17.79 20.88
CA LEU A 366 -10.81 17.16 22.14
C LEU A 366 -9.34 16.81 22.10
N THR A 367 -8.88 16.08 21.09
CA THR A 367 -7.45 15.72 20.93
C THR A 367 -6.55 16.95 20.98
N ALA A 368 -6.92 18.03 20.30
CA ALA A 368 -6.21 19.31 20.31
C ALA A 368 -6.21 19.99 21.68
N GLN A 369 -7.28 19.85 22.47
CA GLN A 369 -7.35 20.32 23.85
C GLN A 369 -6.39 19.54 24.75
N TYR A 370 -6.43 18.21 24.73
CA TYR A 370 -5.52 17.37 25.52
C TYR A 370 -4.05 17.59 25.16
N ALA A 371 -3.74 17.89 23.89
CA ALA A 371 -2.38 18.21 23.47
C ALA A 371 -1.76 19.43 24.17
N ARG A 372 -2.57 20.43 24.54
CA ARG A 372 -2.10 21.59 25.32
C ARG A 372 -1.71 21.18 26.73
N ASP A 373 -2.57 20.37 27.34
CA ASP A 373 -2.51 20.05 28.77
C ASP A 373 -1.46 18.96 29.07
N ASN A 374 -0.98 18.24 28.04
CA ASN A 374 -0.08 17.10 28.17
C ASN A 374 1.22 17.25 27.37
N GLY A 375 2.35 16.82 27.93
CA GLY A 375 3.67 16.91 27.29
C GLY A 375 3.84 16.08 26.00
N GLY A 376 3.06 15.00 25.83
CA GLY A 376 3.12 14.11 24.67
C GLY A 376 2.59 14.71 23.36
N ALA A 377 2.84 14.03 22.25
CA ALA A 377 2.34 14.38 20.92
C ALA A 377 0.91 13.85 20.73
N PHE A 378 -0.10 14.70 20.88
CA PHE A 378 -1.50 14.35 20.64
C PHE A 378 -1.95 15.03 19.34
N LEU A 379 -2.29 14.25 18.34
CA LEU A 379 -2.64 14.73 17.00
C LEU A 379 -3.76 13.90 16.37
N SER A 380 -4.41 14.45 15.35
CA SER A 380 -5.38 13.71 14.53
C SER A 380 -4.90 13.57 13.10
N VAL A 381 -5.33 12.52 12.39
CA VAL A 381 -5.03 12.33 10.96
C VAL A 381 -6.33 12.17 10.18
N ARG A 382 -6.60 13.05 9.22
CA ARG A 382 -7.75 13.01 8.31
C ARG A 382 -7.34 12.43 6.97
N PHE A 383 -8.18 11.55 6.47
CA PHE A 383 -8.15 11.07 5.10
C PHE A 383 -9.57 10.71 4.63
N GLY A 384 -9.70 10.50 3.32
CA GLY A 384 -10.97 10.18 2.69
C GLY A 384 -11.32 8.69 2.78
N ASN A 385 -11.99 8.19 1.74
CA ASN A 385 -12.40 6.80 1.73
C ASN A 385 -11.19 5.88 1.48
N VAL A 386 -11.22 4.72 2.14
CA VAL A 386 -10.22 3.68 1.95
C VAL A 386 -10.82 2.52 1.16
N LEU A 387 -10.14 2.14 0.09
CA LEU A 387 -10.51 1.02 -0.78
C LEU A 387 -10.58 -0.28 0.03
N GLY A 388 -11.55 -1.14 -0.30
CA GLY A 388 -11.72 -2.44 0.37
C GLY A 388 -12.16 -2.37 1.84
N SER A 389 -12.38 -1.19 2.43
CA SER A 389 -12.79 -1.11 3.84
C SER A 389 -14.16 -1.75 4.10
N ARG A 390 -14.33 -2.36 5.28
CA ARG A 390 -15.56 -3.07 5.69
C ARG A 390 -16.78 -2.17 5.57
N GLY A 391 -17.86 -2.67 4.96
CA GLY A 391 -19.11 -1.94 4.76
C GLY A 391 -18.99 -0.72 3.84
N SER A 392 -17.93 -0.62 3.03
CA SER A 392 -17.78 0.44 2.03
C SER A 392 -18.70 0.23 0.82
N VAL A 393 -18.85 1.29 0.02
CA VAL A 393 -19.60 1.28 -1.23
C VAL A 393 -19.17 0.14 -2.17
N LEU A 394 -17.88 -0.20 -2.18
CA LEU A 394 -17.34 -1.30 -3.01
C LEU A 394 -17.89 -2.65 -2.59
N THR A 395 -17.95 -2.92 -1.29
CA THR A 395 -18.53 -4.18 -0.78
C THR A 395 -20.03 -4.26 -1.10
N THR A 396 -20.73 -3.12 -1.09
CA THR A 396 -22.13 -3.05 -1.50
C THR A 396 -22.29 -3.35 -3.00
N PHE A 397 -21.48 -2.74 -3.86
CA PHE A 397 -21.54 -2.97 -5.31
C PHE A 397 -21.20 -4.43 -5.66
N ALA A 398 -20.14 -4.98 -5.08
CA ALA A 398 -19.78 -6.38 -5.26
C ALA A 398 -20.93 -7.33 -4.87
N ALA A 399 -21.58 -7.07 -3.72
CA ALA A 399 -22.74 -7.86 -3.28
C ALA A 399 -23.96 -7.72 -4.21
N GLN A 400 -24.22 -6.50 -4.72
CA GLN A 400 -25.30 -6.26 -5.68
C GLN A 400 -25.05 -6.99 -7.00
N ILE A 401 -23.83 -6.92 -7.53
CA ILE A 401 -23.41 -7.61 -8.75
C ILE A 401 -23.49 -9.14 -8.58
N ALA A 402 -23.03 -9.65 -7.44
CA ALA A 402 -23.10 -11.09 -7.13
C ALA A 402 -24.55 -11.61 -7.16
N ARG A 403 -25.51 -10.78 -6.74
CA ARG A 403 -26.96 -11.08 -6.73
C ARG A 403 -27.66 -10.82 -8.07
N GLY A 404 -26.97 -10.30 -9.08
CA GLY A 404 -27.56 -10.01 -10.41
C GLY A 404 -28.06 -8.57 -10.60
N GLY A 405 -27.84 -7.68 -9.63
CA GLY A 405 -28.14 -6.24 -9.75
C GLY A 405 -29.55 -5.81 -9.33
N PRO A 406 -29.89 -4.51 -9.56
CA PRO A 406 -29.02 -3.45 -10.10
C PRO A 406 -27.96 -2.96 -9.10
N VAL A 407 -26.89 -2.33 -9.60
CA VAL A 407 -25.96 -1.55 -8.78
C VAL A 407 -26.56 -0.17 -8.53
N THR A 408 -26.59 0.27 -7.28
CA THR A 408 -27.24 1.53 -6.89
C THR A 408 -26.23 2.61 -6.56
N VAL A 409 -26.18 3.67 -7.34
CA VAL A 409 -25.42 4.90 -7.04
C VAL A 409 -26.39 5.97 -6.54
N THR A 410 -25.95 6.85 -5.66
CA THR A 410 -26.82 7.90 -5.12
C THR A 410 -27.07 8.98 -6.16
N ASP A 411 -26.02 9.56 -6.71
CA ASP A 411 -26.11 10.64 -7.70
C ASP A 411 -25.09 10.45 -8.82
N PRO A 412 -25.41 10.81 -10.08
CA PRO A 412 -24.45 10.72 -11.19
C PRO A 412 -23.20 11.59 -11.01
N GLY A 413 -23.29 12.70 -10.27
CA GLY A 413 -22.20 13.63 -10.02
C GLY A 413 -21.44 13.39 -8.71
N VAL A 414 -21.80 12.38 -7.91
CA VAL A 414 -21.16 12.17 -6.60
C VAL A 414 -19.71 11.70 -6.76
N THR A 415 -18.78 12.41 -6.11
CA THR A 415 -17.35 12.07 -6.12
C THR A 415 -16.84 11.76 -4.72
N ARG A 416 -15.85 10.87 -4.62
CA ARG A 416 -15.14 10.60 -3.36
C ARG A 416 -13.65 10.49 -3.60
N PHE A 417 -12.89 10.91 -2.59
CA PHE A 417 -11.47 10.66 -2.49
C PHE A 417 -11.22 9.21 -2.10
N PHE A 418 -10.25 8.56 -2.74
CA PHE A 418 -9.86 7.18 -2.46
C PHE A 418 -8.36 7.05 -2.26
N MET A 419 -7.99 6.16 -1.36
CA MET A 419 -6.63 5.74 -1.07
C MET A 419 -6.64 4.23 -0.75
N THR A 420 -5.52 3.55 -0.94
CA THR A 420 -5.38 2.16 -0.47
C THR A 420 -5.31 2.11 1.05
N ILE A 421 -5.57 0.94 1.65
CA ILE A 421 -5.54 0.84 3.12
C ILE A 421 -4.11 0.87 3.64
N GLU A 422 -3.20 0.28 2.88
CA GLU A 422 -1.79 0.21 3.13
C GLU A 422 -1.18 1.61 3.13
N GLU A 423 -1.44 2.40 2.08
CA GLU A 423 -0.97 3.79 1.94
C GLU A 423 -1.52 4.69 3.06
N ALA A 424 -2.81 4.58 3.38
CA ALA A 424 -3.41 5.37 4.45
C ALA A 424 -2.74 5.10 5.79
N VAL A 425 -2.48 3.83 6.10
CA VAL A 425 -1.82 3.43 7.35
C VAL A 425 -0.34 3.85 7.38
N GLN A 426 0.38 3.71 6.27
CA GLN A 426 1.78 4.16 6.16
C GLN A 426 1.90 5.67 6.43
N LEU A 427 1.05 6.48 5.80
CA LEU A 427 1.03 7.92 6.00
C LEU A 427 0.56 8.31 7.41
N VAL A 428 -0.34 7.55 8.04
CA VAL A 428 -0.71 7.73 9.45
C VAL A 428 0.49 7.47 10.37
N ILE A 429 1.25 6.41 10.13
CA ILE A 429 2.46 6.07 10.90
C ILE A 429 3.50 7.18 10.75
N GLN A 430 3.76 7.66 9.53
CA GLN A 430 4.67 8.79 9.28
C GLN A 430 4.17 10.08 9.92
N GLY A 431 2.86 10.34 9.86
CA GLY A 431 2.23 11.46 10.51
C GLY A 431 2.47 11.47 12.03
N GLY A 432 2.52 10.30 12.66
CA GLY A 432 2.88 10.17 14.07
C GLY A 432 4.27 10.70 14.43
N ALA A 433 5.23 10.62 13.50
CA ALA A 433 6.59 11.13 13.70
C ALA A 433 6.75 12.61 13.32
N LEU A 434 5.94 13.08 12.37
CA LEU A 434 6.00 14.46 11.87
C LEU A 434 5.12 15.45 12.64
N GLY A 435 4.06 14.94 13.26
CA GLY A 435 2.99 15.76 13.77
C GLY A 435 3.39 16.56 15.02
N GLN A 436 2.99 17.82 15.03
CA GLN A 436 3.08 18.74 16.14
C GLN A 436 1.89 18.58 17.09
N ARG A 437 2.08 19.05 18.32
CA ARG A 437 1.06 18.95 19.38
C ARG A 437 -0.21 19.71 19.01
N GLY A 438 -1.34 19.00 19.00
CA GLY A 438 -2.69 19.54 18.86
C GLY A 438 -3.09 19.91 17.44
N GLU A 439 -2.31 19.49 16.45
CA GLU A 439 -2.68 19.70 15.05
C GLU A 439 -3.47 18.52 14.48
N THR A 440 -3.99 18.73 13.29
CA THR A 440 -4.54 17.66 12.46
C THR A 440 -3.76 17.60 11.17
N LEU A 441 -3.32 16.39 10.83
CA LEU A 441 -2.67 16.07 9.58
C LEU A 441 -3.75 15.69 8.57
N VAL A 442 -3.67 16.20 7.35
CA VAL A 442 -4.58 15.92 6.26
C VAL A 442 -3.79 15.25 5.15
N LEU A 443 -4.09 13.99 4.87
CA LEU A 443 -3.40 13.23 3.84
C LEU A 443 -3.78 13.75 2.46
N ASP A 444 -2.82 13.80 1.55
CA ASP A 444 -3.09 14.05 0.14
C ASP A 444 -3.84 12.86 -0.43
N MET A 445 -5.10 13.11 -0.78
CA MET A 445 -5.97 12.10 -1.34
C MET A 445 -6.03 12.16 -2.86
N GLY A 446 -5.13 12.87 -3.55
CA GLY A 446 -5.13 13.10 -4.99
C GLY A 446 -6.46 13.60 -5.56
N GLU A 447 -6.76 13.26 -6.81
CA GLU A 447 -8.00 13.68 -7.47
C GLU A 447 -9.22 12.85 -7.00
N PRO A 448 -10.39 13.49 -6.81
CA PRO A 448 -11.62 12.80 -6.44
C PRO A 448 -12.18 12.01 -7.64
N ILE A 449 -12.79 10.86 -7.36
CA ILE A 449 -13.29 9.92 -8.37
C ILE A 449 -14.82 9.86 -8.33
N LEU A 450 -15.47 9.84 -9.50
CA LEU A 450 -16.91 9.64 -9.63
C LEU A 450 -17.29 8.22 -9.19
N ILE A 451 -18.25 8.11 -8.27
CA ILE A 451 -18.74 6.80 -7.81
C ILE A 451 -19.45 6.03 -8.93
N ALA A 452 -20.05 6.73 -9.89
CA ALA A 452 -20.62 6.12 -11.08
C ALA A 452 -19.55 5.38 -11.92
N ASP A 453 -18.34 5.93 -12.03
CA ASP A 453 -17.25 5.30 -12.78
C ASP A 453 -16.74 4.06 -12.04
N VAL A 454 -16.60 4.15 -10.72
CA VAL A 454 -16.28 2.99 -9.86
C VAL A 454 -17.30 1.86 -10.06
N ALA A 455 -18.59 2.20 -10.07
CA ALA A 455 -19.67 1.22 -10.28
C ALA A 455 -19.61 0.58 -11.67
N ARG A 456 -19.47 1.38 -12.73
CA ARG A 456 -19.31 0.88 -14.11
C ARG A 456 -18.13 -0.05 -14.24
N GLN A 457 -17.03 0.28 -13.58
CA GLN A 457 -15.82 -0.53 -13.63
C GLN A 457 -16.01 -1.89 -12.97
N LEU A 458 -16.61 -1.93 -11.77
CA LEU A 458 -16.91 -3.19 -11.10
C LEU A 458 -17.90 -4.06 -11.90
N ILE A 459 -18.88 -3.43 -12.56
CA ILE A 459 -19.79 -4.15 -13.46
C ILE A 459 -19.00 -4.76 -14.64
N ALA A 460 -18.14 -3.97 -15.29
CA ALA A 460 -17.32 -4.42 -16.42
C ALA A 460 -16.40 -5.60 -16.03
N MET A 461 -15.71 -5.49 -14.89
CA MET A 461 -14.84 -6.55 -14.35
C MET A 461 -15.61 -7.82 -13.98
N SER A 462 -16.89 -7.71 -13.66
CA SER A 462 -17.71 -8.89 -13.34
C SER A 462 -18.15 -9.69 -14.57
N HIS A 463 -18.02 -9.12 -15.78
CA HIS A 463 -18.54 -9.68 -17.03
C HIS A 463 -20.03 -10.04 -16.99
N ARG A 464 -20.81 -9.40 -16.12
CA ARG A 464 -22.26 -9.61 -15.98
C ARG A 464 -23.05 -8.41 -16.50
N PRO A 465 -24.18 -8.62 -17.19
CA PRO A 465 -25.04 -7.54 -17.65
C PRO A 465 -25.88 -6.99 -16.49
N VAL A 466 -25.26 -6.14 -15.67
CA VAL A 466 -25.90 -5.53 -14.50
C VAL A 466 -26.23 -4.06 -14.78
N ALA A 467 -27.47 -3.65 -14.50
CA ALA A 467 -27.88 -2.25 -14.66
C ALA A 467 -27.33 -1.36 -13.54
N LEU A 468 -27.02 -0.11 -13.88
CA LEU A 468 -26.68 0.97 -12.95
C LEU A 468 -27.91 1.86 -12.74
N VAL A 469 -28.33 2.05 -11.48
CA VAL A 469 -29.52 2.86 -11.13
C VAL A 469 -29.13 3.96 -10.15
N PHE A 470 -29.65 5.17 -10.39
CA PHE A 470 -29.49 6.32 -9.50
C PHE A 470 -30.64 6.40 -8.50
N THR A 471 -30.32 6.59 -7.22
CA THR A 471 -31.27 6.48 -6.10
C THR A 471 -31.56 7.80 -5.38
N GLY A 472 -30.84 8.87 -5.74
CA GLY A 472 -30.86 10.16 -5.05
C GLY A 472 -29.86 10.23 -3.89
N LEU A 473 -29.42 11.45 -3.56
CA LEU A 473 -28.60 11.70 -2.37
C LEU A 473 -29.40 11.43 -1.09
N ARG A 474 -28.73 10.85 -0.10
CA ARG A 474 -29.32 10.57 1.21
C ARG A 474 -29.20 11.80 2.13
N PRO A 475 -30.04 11.92 3.17
CA PRO A 475 -29.89 12.99 4.16
C PRO A 475 -28.49 13.04 4.75
N GLY A 476 -27.88 14.24 4.80
CA GLY A 476 -26.53 14.46 5.31
C GLY A 476 -25.39 13.99 4.39
N GLU A 477 -25.69 13.41 3.23
CA GLU A 477 -24.69 12.99 2.24
C GLU A 477 -24.29 14.18 1.35
N LYS A 478 -22.99 14.45 1.26
CA LYS A 478 -22.45 15.47 0.36
C LYS A 478 -22.28 14.95 -1.06
N LEU A 479 -22.44 15.83 -2.04
CA LEU A 479 -22.09 15.53 -3.43
C LEU A 479 -20.56 15.37 -3.59
N HIS A 480 -19.81 16.31 -3.03
CA HIS A 480 -18.35 16.32 -3.00
C HIS A 480 -17.88 16.49 -1.55
N GLU A 481 -16.87 15.71 -1.15
CA GLU A 481 -16.26 15.84 0.17
C GLU A 481 -15.18 16.94 0.15
N ASP A 482 -14.93 17.55 1.31
CA ASP A 482 -13.91 18.58 1.50
C ASP A 482 -12.77 17.97 2.34
N LEU A 483 -11.51 18.17 1.93
CA LEU A 483 -10.35 17.76 2.76
C LEU A 483 -10.02 18.79 3.85
N PHE A 484 -10.39 20.06 3.62
CA PHE A 484 -10.12 21.19 4.49
C PHE A 484 -11.42 21.90 4.84
N ASP A 485 -11.51 22.41 6.07
CA ASP A 485 -12.56 23.38 6.40
C ASP A 485 -12.36 24.66 5.58
N LYS A 486 -13.44 25.45 5.39
CA LYS A 486 -13.38 26.74 4.67
C LYS A 486 -12.38 27.74 5.27
N THR A 487 -12.07 27.59 6.57
CA THR A 487 -11.13 28.46 7.28
C THR A 487 -9.73 27.86 7.43
N GLU A 488 -9.57 26.57 7.13
CA GLU A 488 -8.30 25.86 7.26
C GLU A 488 -7.41 26.08 6.04
N HIS A 489 -6.14 26.37 6.28
CA HIS A 489 -5.11 26.45 5.25
C HIS A 489 -4.06 25.38 5.53
N GLY A 490 -3.99 24.37 4.67
CA GLY A 490 -2.99 23.30 4.76
C GLY A 490 -1.61 23.81 4.35
N SER A 491 -0.59 23.46 5.14
CA SER A 491 0.82 23.64 4.74
C SER A 491 1.54 22.30 4.76
N ARG A 492 2.51 22.08 3.86
CA ARG A 492 3.27 20.82 3.75
C ARG A 492 4.77 21.04 4.04
N PRO A 493 5.15 21.43 5.28
CA PRO A 493 6.52 21.79 5.60
C PRO A 493 7.48 20.60 5.61
N HIS A 494 6.99 19.39 5.89
CA HIS A 494 7.84 18.23 6.18
C HIS A 494 7.63 17.05 5.22
N HIS A 495 6.45 16.90 4.63
CA HIS A 495 6.13 15.76 3.77
C HIS A 495 5.20 16.16 2.61
N PRO A 496 5.48 15.73 1.37
CA PRO A 496 4.73 16.16 0.19
C PRO A 496 3.27 15.68 0.18
N LEU A 497 2.93 14.65 0.95
CA LEU A 497 1.58 14.07 1.02
C LEU A 497 0.86 14.32 2.33
N ILE A 498 1.44 15.10 3.25
CA ILE A 498 0.84 15.36 4.57
C ILE A 498 0.77 16.87 4.78
N SER A 499 -0.45 17.40 4.76
CA SER A 499 -0.73 18.78 5.11
C SER A 499 -0.98 18.92 6.60
N HIS A 500 -0.48 19.98 7.20
CA HIS A 500 -0.66 20.31 8.62
C HIS A 500 -1.72 21.41 8.75
N VAL A 501 -2.73 21.20 9.61
CA VAL A 501 -3.76 22.19 9.94
C VAL A 501 -3.97 22.29 11.45
N ARG A 502 -4.26 23.50 11.93
CA ARG A 502 -4.63 23.72 13.34
C ARG A 502 -6.11 23.54 13.53
N VAL A 503 -6.48 22.82 14.59
CA VAL A 503 -7.88 22.62 14.98
C VAL A 503 -8.19 23.46 16.22
N PRO A 504 -9.28 24.26 16.21
CA PRO A 504 -9.70 25.00 17.39
C PRO A 504 -10.03 24.07 18.54
N GLN A 505 -9.43 24.30 19.71
CA GLN A 505 -9.68 23.47 20.88
C GLN A 505 -11.13 23.58 21.36
N LEU A 506 -11.61 22.57 22.08
CA LEU A 506 -12.82 22.72 22.89
C LEU A 506 -12.49 23.53 24.15
N LYS A 507 -13.43 24.41 24.54
CA LYS A 507 -13.33 25.19 25.79
C LYS A 507 -13.63 24.30 27.00
N ASP A 508 -14.63 23.42 26.87
CA ASP A 508 -15.00 22.45 27.88
C ASP A 508 -14.75 21.03 27.36
N ARG A 509 -14.04 20.20 28.12
CA ARG A 509 -13.81 18.79 27.76
C ARG A 509 -15.01 17.90 28.10
N TYR A 510 -15.95 18.40 28.89
CA TYR A 510 -17.17 17.71 29.30
C TYR A 510 -18.32 18.20 28.42
N LEU A 511 -18.49 17.58 27.25
CA LEU A 511 -19.70 17.73 26.45
C LEU A 511 -20.76 16.78 26.96
N GLU A 512 -21.80 17.33 27.59
CA GLU A 512 -22.94 16.55 28.06
C GLU A 512 -23.85 16.13 26.88
N ALA A 513 -24.74 15.18 27.13
CA ALA A 513 -25.64 14.65 26.10
C ALA A 513 -26.62 15.74 25.57
N GLU A 514 -27.02 16.69 26.42
CA GLU A 514 -27.85 17.82 26.03
C GLU A 514 -27.11 18.76 25.05
N ASP A 515 -25.82 19.03 25.30
CA ASP A 515 -24.98 19.86 24.43
C ASP A 515 -24.80 19.21 23.06
N TRP A 516 -24.65 17.88 23.03
CA TRP A 516 -24.60 17.12 21.77
C TRP A 516 -25.90 17.20 20.99
N SER A 517 -27.04 17.05 21.67
CA SER A 517 -28.36 17.14 21.03
C SER A 517 -28.58 18.51 20.39
N ALA A 518 -28.17 19.59 21.06
CA ALA A 518 -28.17 20.93 20.51
C ALA A 518 -27.25 21.08 19.29
N LEU A 519 -26.05 20.48 19.33
CA LEU A 519 -25.06 20.52 18.25
C LEU A 519 -25.47 19.70 17.02
N VAL A 520 -26.25 18.64 17.19
CA VAL A 520 -26.87 17.91 16.08
C VAL A 520 -28.07 18.67 15.50
N GLY A 521 -28.82 19.39 16.33
CA GLY A 521 -29.95 20.23 15.89
C GLY A 521 -29.56 21.56 15.23
N SER A 522 -28.33 22.06 15.42
CA SER A 522 -27.88 23.35 14.89
C SER A 522 -27.31 23.26 13.46
N SER A 523 -27.41 24.36 12.71
CA SER A 523 -26.77 24.53 11.40
C SER A 523 -25.28 24.93 11.50
N GLU A 524 -24.84 25.44 12.66
CA GLU A 524 -23.45 25.81 12.95
C GLU A 524 -22.90 25.00 14.13
N ILE A 525 -21.62 24.58 14.06
CA ILE A 525 -20.86 24.10 15.23
C ILE A 525 -20.34 25.30 16.02
N ASN A 526 -21.23 26.21 16.38
CA ASN A 526 -20.95 27.19 17.42
C ASN A 526 -21.50 26.60 18.72
N LEU A 527 -20.63 25.91 19.46
CA LEU A 527 -20.92 25.63 20.87
C LEU A 527 -21.31 26.97 21.50
N PRO A 528 -22.51 27.11 22.11
CA PRO A 528 -22.87 28.36 22.75
C PRO A 528 -21.75 28.72 23.72
N MET A 529 -21.28 29.97 23.65
CA MET A 529 -20.46 30.52 24.72
C MET A 529 -21.34 30.54 25.97
N ALA A 530 -21.35 29.45 26.73
CA ALA A 530 -22.08 29.39 27.98
C ALA A 530 -21.38 30.34 28.94
N ASN A 531 -21.94 31.55 29.09
CA ASN A 531 -21.75 32.40 30.25
C ASN A 531 -22.28 31.63 31.46
N ARG A 532 -21.47 30.74 32.04
CA ARG A 532 -21.66 30.32 33.43
C ARG A 532 -20.70 31.15 34.26
N THR A 533 -21.21 32.30 34.70
CA THR A 533 -20.67 33.04 35.84
C THR A 533 -20.49 32.07 37.00
N GLU A 534 -19.28 32.06 37.54
CA GLU A 534 -18.93 31.40 38.80
C GLU A 534 -19.95 31.77 39.88
N ALA A 535 -20.58 30.76 40.45
CA ALA A 535 -21.18 30.86 41.77
C ALA A 535 -20.56 29.76 42.63
N HIS A 536 -19.33 30.01 43.06
CA HIS A 536 -18.75 29.36 44.23
C HIS A 536 -19.43 29.91 45.48
N SER A 537 -20.28 29.06 46.08
CA SER A 537 -20.34 28.75 47.52
C SER A 537 -20.68 29.90 48.50
N PRO A 538 -20.99 29.65 49.79
CA PRO A 538 -20.52 28.56 50.68
C PRO A 538 -21.26 27.23 50.54
#